data_AF-A0AAX7TTW5-F1
#
_entry.id   AF-A0AAX7TTW5-F1
#
_cell.length_a   1.000
_cell.length_b   1.000
_cell.length_c   1.000
_cell.angle_alpha   90.00
_cell.angle_beta   90.00
_cell.angle_gamma   90.00
#
_symmetry.space_group_name_H-M   'P 1'
#
loop_
_entity.id
_entity.type
_entity.pdbx_description
1 polymer ?
#
loop_
_entity_poly.entity_id
_entity_poly.type
_entity_poly.pdbx_seq_one_letter_code
_entity_poly.pdbx_strand_id
1 'polypeptide(L)'
;MQVIHRKSIHFYHSLLCLCAQVNFVACQLFALLMAVWFRIYLHPSKTSPFIRHVVATLLGFYLALFCFGWYSLHFLVQSGLSYSVMVFAGLENMHKYCFIVTLGYLILCQITRVYVFDYGMYSADFTGRMPSLLEYLSYNCNFMGILAGPTCSYNDYKAFIEGTCYQPRHQENANGKENGKYKQTEPSPKNDVISKLCTCAISLAVYLSLYKLLPVERSIDDDFVNSTPFHLQVVYLYLAMLALRPKYYFVWTLADAINNAAGFGFNGYNKDGSPRWDLISNLRILDIEFATSFKLFLDNWNIQTALWLKRVCYERCPINPTAATFLLSAMWHGVYPGYYLTFLTGIGMTMAARAVRHNIRPYFLVSDSYKGIYDVITWAWTQVAISYTVAPFVLLAVGPSLKFYRYVYELLIHCGVGDTMSAFLILKKYIHFARNKTSDLNIDQSLQRNYDPNINNSC
;
A
#
# COMPACT_ATOMS: atom_id res chain seq x y z
N MET A 1 5.53 30.83 34.28
CA MET A 1 4.34 29.95 34.39
C MET A 1 3.88 29.38 33.05
N GLN A 2 3.88 30.13 31.93
CA GLN A 2 3.51 29.62 30.58
C GLN A 2 4.48 28.57 29.98
N VAL A 3 5.79 28.62 30.29
CA VAL A 3 6.76 27.62 29.81
C VAL A 3 6.60 26.25 30.49
N ILE A 4 6.18 26.24 31.77
CA ILE A 4 5.88 25.02 32.53
C ILE A 4 4.58 24.40 32.03
N HIS A 5 3.58 25.23 31.68
CA HIS A 5 2.32 24.76 31.12
C HIS A 5 2.47 24.14 29.72
N ARG A 6 3.36 24.67 28.87
CA ARG A 6 3.67 24.09 27.54
C ARG A 6 4.43 22.76 27.63
N LYS A 7 5.40 22.66 28.56
CA LYS A 7 6.11 21.39 28.83
C LYS A 7 5.18 20.33 29.43
N SER A 8 4.25 20.74 30.29
CA SER A 8 3.22 19.85 30.84
C SER A 8 2.29 19.31 29.75
N ILE A 9 1.76 20.17 28.86
CA ILE A 9 0.91 19.73 27.73
C ILE A 9 1.69 18.80 26.78
N HIS A 10 2.94 19.12 26.43
CA HIS A 10 3.77 18.22 25.61
C HIS A 10 4.10 16.90 26.31
N PHE A 11 4.30 16.91 27.63
CA PHE A 11 4.54 15.71 28.43
C PHE A 11 3.29 14.82 28.50
N TYR A 12 2.13 15.40 28.82
CA TYR A 12 0.84 14.70 28.79
C TYR A 12 0.51 14.19 27.39
N HIS A 13 0.78 14.96 26.34
CA HIS A 13 0.54 14.55 24.95
C HIS A 13 1.51 13.44 24.50
N SER A 14 2.78 13.49 24.93
CA SER A 14 3.75 12.41 24.68
C SER A 14 3.41 11.15 25.47
N LEU A 15 2.91 11.29 26.71
CA LEU A 15 2.45 10.19 27.55
C LEU A 15 1.16 9.56 27.00
N LEU A 16 0.21 10.36 26.52
CA LEU A 16 -1.00 9.91 25.81
C LEU A 16 -0.64 9.17 24.51
N CYS A 17 0.33 9.70 23.74
CA CYS A 17 0.84 9.04 22.54
C CYS A 17 1.55 7.72 22.86
N LEU A 18 2.34 7.66 23.94
CA LEU A 18 2.98 6.44 24.42
C LEU A 18 1.95 5.42 24.90
N CYS A 19 0.96 5.84 25.69
CA CYS A 19 -0.14 4.98 26.12
C CYS A 19 -0.94 4.44 24.93
N ALA A 20 -1.21 5.27 23.91
CA ALA A 20 -1.88 4.82 22.69
C ALA A 20 -1.05 3.78 21.92
N GLN A 21 0.27 3.96 21.83
CA GLN A 21 1.18 2.99 21.21
C GLN A 21 1.28 1.68 22.00
N VAL A 22 1.36 1.75 23.33
CA VAL A 22 1.36 0.57 24.20
C VAL A 22 0.03 -0.17 24.12
N ASN A 23 -1.09 0.55 24.16
CA ASN A 23 -2.42 -0.02 23.99
C ASN A 23 -2.53 -0.70 22.62
N PHE A 24 -2.05 -0.08 21.56
CA PHE A 24 -2.03 -0.68 20.23
C PHE A 24 -1.26 -2.01 20.19
N VAL A 25 -0.04 -2.05 20.72
CA VAL A 25 0.76 -3.29 20.75
C VAL A 25 0.09 -4.35 21.63
N ALA A 26 -0.44 -3.97 22.79
CA ALA A 26 -1.17 -4.88 23.68
C ALA A 26 -2.43 -5.44 23.00
N CYS A 27 -3.22 -4.60 22.33
CA CYS A 27 -4.39 -5.01 21.55
C CYS A 27 -3.99 -6.03 20.46
N GLN A 28 -2.88 -5.82 19.74
CA GLN A 28 -2.39 -6.71 18.69
C GLN A 28 -1.92 -8.07 19.24
N LEU A 29 -1.21 -8.07 20.37
CA LEU A 29 -0.79 -9.31 21.04
C LEU A 29 -2.00 -10.09 21.57
N PHE A 30 -2.99 -9.39 22.16
CA PHE A 30 -4.24 -10.01 22.55
C PHE A 30 -5.01 -10.57 21.35
N ALA A 31 -5.09 -9.82 20.25
CA ALA A 31 -5.72 -10.27 19.01
C ALA A 31 -5.05 -11.55 18.46
N LEU A 32 -3.73 -11.68 18.57
CA LEU A 32 -3.01 -12.90 18.19
C LEU A 32 -3.42 -14.10 19.03
N LEU A 33 -3.53 -13.93 20.36
CA LEU A 33 -4.01 -14.99 21.26
C LEU A 33 -5.46 -15.37 20.94
N MET A 34 -6.32 -14.36 20.73
CA MET A 34 -7.72 -14.56 20.37
C MET A 34 -7.87 -15.21 19.00
N ALA A 35 -6.97 -14.97 18.05
CA ALA A 35 -6.96 -15.61 16.74
C ALA A 35 -6.72 -17.12 16.86
N VAL A 36 -5.72 -17.53 17.65
CA VAL A 36 -5.46 -18.95 17.94
C VAL A 36 -6.67 -19.60 18.62
N TRP A 37 -7.23 -18.92 19.63
CA TRP A 37 -8.44 -19.39 20.32
C TRP A 37 -9.64 -19.51 19.37
N PHE A 38 -9.88 -18.50 18.53
CA PHE A 38 -10.98 -18.45 17.56
C PHE A 38 -10.90 -19.61 16.58
N ARG A 39 -9.69 -19.96 16.13
CA ARG A 39 -9.47 -21.10 15.24
C ARG A 39 -9.73 -22.45 15.91
N ILE A 40 -9.25 -22.63 17.15
CA ILE A 40 -9.35 -23.92 17.86
C ILE A 40 -10.79 -24.20 18.33
N TYR A 41 -11.42 -23.20 18.94
CA TYR A 41 -12.70 -23.38 19.65
C TYR A 41 -13.91 -22.98 18.82
N LEU A 42 -13.79 -21.98 17.93
CA LEU A 42 -14.89 -21.54 17.07
C LEU A 42 -14.74 -22.04 15.64
N HIS A 43 -14.04 -23.15 15.42
CA HIS A 43 -13.81 -23.72 14.10
C HIS A 43 -15.12 -23.87 13.27
N PRO A 44 -15.13 -23.55 11.95
CA PRO A 44 -16.36 -23.62 11.12
C PRO A 44 -17.06 -24.97 11.13
N SER A 45 -16.33 -26.07 11.33
CA SER A 45 -16.92 -27.42 11.43
C SER A 45 -17.65 -27.70 12.74
N LYS A 46 -17.46 -26.87 13.77
CA LYS A 46 -18.01 -27.05 15.13
C LYS A 46 -18.98 -25.93 15.52
N THR A 47 -18.91 -24.79 14.85
CA THR A 47 -19.59 -23.56 15.26
C THR A 47 -20.27 -22.91 14.06
N SER A 48 -21.49 -22.42 14.26
CA SER A 48 -22.24 -21.77 13.19
C SER A 48 -21.58 -20.45 12.75
N PRO A 49 -21.75 -20.05 11.47
CA PRO A 49 -21.30 -18.74 10.98
C PRO A 49 -21.84 -17.57 11.81
N PHE A 50 -23.08 -17.68 12.30
CA PHE A 50 -23.70 -16.68 13.16
C PHE A 50 -22.88 -16.39 14.42
N ILE A 51 -22.49 -17.42 15.18
CA ILE A 51 -21.69 -17.27 16.41
C ILE A 51 -20.31 -16.70 16.06
N ARG A 52 -19.68 -17.20 15.00
CA ARG A 52 -18.38 -16.71 14.52
C ARG A 52 -18.43 -15.21 14.19
N HIS A 53 -19.49 -14.74 13.51
CA HIS A 53 -19.70 -13.32 13.23
C HIS A 53 -19.89 -12.49 14.49
N VAL A 54 -20.75 -12.94 15.43
CA VAL A 54 -21.01 -12.23 16.69
C VAL A 54 -19.71 -12.06 17.48
N VAL A 55 -18.95 -13.15 17.67
CA VAL A 55 -17.70 -13.10 18.44
C VAL A 55 -16.65 -12.21 17.76
N ALA A 56 -16.48 -12.33 16.44
CA ALA A 56 -15.53 -11.50 15.70
C ALA A 56 -15.86 -9.99 15.82
N THR A 57 -17.16 -9.65 15.76
CA THR A 57 -17.66 -8.27 15.90
C THR A 57 -17.43 -7.73 17.31
N LEU A 58 -17.82 -8.49 18.34
CA LEU A 58 -17.71 -8.05 19.73
C LEU A 58 -16.25 -7.87 20.16
N LEU A 59 -15.38 -8.79 19.75
CA LEU A 59 -13.94 -8.67 20.02
C LEU A 59 -13.33 -7.47 19.33
N GLY A 60 -13.64 -7.22 18.06
CA GLY A 60 -13.04 -6.08 17.36
C GLY A 60 -13.61 -4.74 17.83
N PHE A 61 -14.90 -4.68 18.20
CA PHE A 61 -15.46 -3.50 18.84
C PHE A 61 -14.82 -3.23 20.20
N TYR A 62 -14.62 -4.26 21.02
CA TYR A 62 -13.89 -4.16 22.29
C TYR A 62 -12.46 -3.61 22.08
N LEU A 63 -11.72 -4.17 21.12
CA LEU A 63 -10.37 -3.70 20.81
C LEU A 63 -10.35 -2.26 20.32
N ALA A 64 -11.30 -1.86 19.47
CA ALA A 64 -11.40 -0.49 18.98
C ALA A 64 -11.74 0.49 20.12
N LEU A 65 -12.66 0.13 21.02
CA LEU A 65 -12.98 0.94 22.21
C LEU A 65 -11.80 1.03 23.18
N PHE A 66 -11.07 -0.07 23.41
CA PHE A 66 -9.91 -0.07 24.30
C PHE A 66 -8.77 0.78 23.74
N CYS A 67 -8.49 0.65 22.44
CA CYS A 67 -7.39 1.33 21.80
C CYS A 67 -7.70 2.81 21.50
N PHE A 68 -8.94 3.18 21.15
CA PHE A 68 -9.32 4.53 20.69
C PHE A 68 -10.42 5.24 21.50
N GLY A 69 -10.97 4.59 22.54
CA GLY A 69 -12.05 5.15 23.35
C GLY A 69 -13.31 5.43 22.54
N TRP A 70 -14.07 6.44 22.94
CA TRP A 70 -15.33 6.84 22.28
C TRP A 70 -15.16 7.28 20.82
N TYR A 71 -13.95 7.66 20.39
CA TYR A 71 -13.68 7.97 18.98
C TYR A 71 -13.96 6.79 18.05
N SER A 72 -13.85 5.56 18.55
CA SER A 72 -14.22 4.35 17.83
C SER A 72 -15.71 4.35 17.38
N LEU A 73 -16.60 5.10 18.02
CA LEU A 73 -17.99 5.18 17.55
C LEU A 73 -18.12 5.86 16.17
N HIS A 74 -17.16 6.69 15.76
CA HIS A 74 -17.18 7.31 14.43
C HIS A 74 -17.17 6.28 13.30
N PHE A 75 -16.41 5.19 13.43
CA PHE A 75 -16.41 4.16 12.39
C PHE A 75 -17.74 3.40 12.34
N LEU A 76 -18.44 3.24 13.49
CA LEU A 76 -19.78 2.65 13.52
C LEU A 76 -20.81 3.55 12.87
N VAL A 77 -20.73 4.87 13.11
CA VAL A 77 -21.58 5.86 12.42
C VAL A 77 -21.33 5.80 10.92
N GLN A 78 -20.06 5.83 10.48
CA GLN A 78 -19.69 5.72 9.07
C GLN A 78 -20.21 4.41 8.45
N SER A 79 -20.07 3.29 9.17
CA SER A 79 -20.55 1.97 8.74
C SER A 79 -22.08 1.95 8.64
N GLY A 80 -22.79 2.51 9.63
CA GLY A 80 -24.25 2.59 9.62
C GLY A 80 -24.80 3.45 8.49
N LEU A 81 -24.18 4.61 8.22
CA LEU A 81 -24.52 5.47 7.09
C LEU A 81 -24.33 4.73 5.76
N SER A 82 -23.21 4.04 5.61
CA SER A 82 -22.89 3.27 4.41
C SER A 82 -23.88 2.12 4.20
N TYR A 83 -24.23 1.39 5.26
CA TYR A 83 -25.25 0.33 5.22
C TYR A 83 -26.62 0.88 4.84
N SER A 84 -26.98 2.06 5.36
CA SER A 84 -28.24 2.73 5.02
C SER A 84 -28.30 3.06 3.52
N VAL A 85 -27.21 3.59 2.96
CA VAL A 85 -27.10 3.81 1.52
C VAL A 85 -27.24 2.49 0.75
N MET A 86 -26.65 1.40 1.22
CA MET A 86 -26.78 0.08 0.56
C MET A 86 -28.23 -0.45 0.56
N VAL A 87 -28.99 -0.18 1.61
CA VAL A 87 -30.40 -0.61 1.73
C VAL A 87 -31.32 0.22 0.83
N PHE A 88 -31.09 1.53 0.73
CA PHE A 88 -32.03 2.46 0.08
C PHE A 88 -31.64 2.84 -1.36
N ALA A 89 -30.37 2.74 -1.74
CA ALA A 89 -29.94 3.10 -3.09
C ALA A 89 -30.18 1.99 -4.11
N GLY A 90 -30.57 2.36 -5.33
CA GLY A 90 -30.62 1.42 -6.45
C GLY A 90 -29.24 0.81 -6.74
N LEU A 91 -29.21 -0.49 -7.05
CA LEU A 91 -27.98 -1.29 -7.26
C LEU A 91 -26.98 -0.66 -8.25
N GLU A 92 -27.47 0.05 -9.26
CA GLU A 92 -26.65 0.69 -10.28
C GLU A 92 -25.79 1.85 -9.75
N ASN A 93 -26.29 2.62 -8.78
CA ASN A 93 -25.59 3.80 -8.25
C ASN A 93 -25.12 3.64 -6.80
N MET A 94 -25.52 2.56 -6.12
CA MET A 94 -25.15 2.25 -4.73
C MET A 94 -23.65 2.43 -4.46
N HIS A 95 -22.78 1.87 -5.30
CA HIS A 95 -21.34 1.95 -5.12
C HIS A 95 -20.80 3.39 -5.19
N LYS A 96 -21.38 4.26 -6.04
CA LYS A 96 -21.00 5.68 -6.15
C LYS A 96 -21.42 6.45 -4.90
N TYR A 97 -22.65 6.24 -4.44
CA TYR A 97 -23.15 6.91 -3.24
C TYR A 97 -22.44 6.46 -1.98
N CYS A 98 -22.17 5.16 -1.84
CA CYS A 98 -21.35 4.63 -0.74
C CYS A 98 -19.97 5.29 -0.76
N PHE A 99 -19.30 5.38 -1.92
CA PHE A 99 -18.00 6.04 -2.05
C PHE A 99 -18.06 7.52 -1.66
N ILE A 100 -19.08 8.27 -2.11
CA ILE A 100 -19.23 9.69 -1.76
C ILE A 100 -19.45 9.87 -0.26
N VAL A 101 -20.31 9.04 0.35
CA VAL A 101 -20.61 9.12 1.79
C VAL A 101 -19.39 8.72 2.63
N THR A 102 -18.71 7.62 2.29
CA THR A 102 -17.53 7.16 3.04
C THR A 102 -16.36 8.12 2.90
N LEU A 103 -16.03 8.53 1.67
CA LEU A 103 -14.94 9.47 1.43
C LEU A 103 -15.28 10.86 1.98
N GLY A 104 -16.51 11.32 1.82
CA GLY A 104 -16.97 12.60 2.36
C GLY A 104 -16.93 12.64 3.89
N TYR A 105 -17.42 11.58 4.56
CA TYR A 105 -17.32 11.44 6.02
C TYR A 105 -15.87 11.38 6.47
N LEU A 106 -15.02 10.61 5.77
CA LEU A 106 -13.59 10.53 6.06
C LEU A 106 -12.91 11.89 5.94
N ILE A 107 -13.17 12.64 4.86
CA ILE A 107 -12.63 13.99 4.66
C ILE A 107 -13.12 14.92 5.77
N LEU A 108 -14.42 14.88 6.12
CA LEU A 108 -14.97 15.68 7.21
C LEU A 108 -14.28 15.36 8.53
N CYS A 109 -14.14 14.08 8.89
CA CYS A 109 -13.39 13.64 10.05
C CYS A 109 -11.94 14.13 10.02
N GLN A 110 -11.26 14.07 8.86
CA GLN A 110 -9.89 14.55 8.73
C GLN A 110 -9.78 16.09 8.89
N ILE A 111 -10.75 16.84 8.38
CA ILE A 111 -10.83 18.30 8.55
C ILE A 111 -11.09 18.63 10.02
N THR A 112 -12.14 18.07 10.63
CA THR A 112 -12.44 18.26 12.05
C THR A 112 -11.27 17.84 12.94
N ARG A 113 -10.56 16.76 12.58
CA ARG A 113 -9.31 16.35 13.23
C ARG A 113 -8.24 17.44 13.15
N VAL A 114 -7.92 17.97 11.97
CA VAL A 114 -6.87 19.00 11.83
C VAL A 114 -7.20 20.32 12.55
N TYR A 115 -8.48 20.70 12.62
CA TYR A 115 -8.89 21.94 13.27
C TYR A 115 -9.18 21.81 14.78
N VAL A 116 -9.34 20.59 15.31
CA VAL A 116 -9.78 20.38 16.70
C VAL A 116 -8.84 19.45 17.52
N PHE A 117 -8.26 18.38 16.96
CA PHE A 117 -7.41 17.42 17.72
C PHE A 117 -6.43 16.61 16.85
N ASP A 118 -5.15 16.58 17.23
CA ASP A 118 -4.05 15.85 16.54
C ASP A 118 -4.12 14.31 16.73
N TYR A 119 -3.70 13.53 15.70
CA TYR A 119 -3.68 12.03 15.52
C TYR A 119 -5.06 11.31 15.33
N GLY A 120 -5.31 10.22 14.56
CA GLY A 120 -4.65 9.39 13.54
C GLY A 120 -5.39 8.01 13.37
N MET A 121 -5.70 7.55 12.13
CA MET A 121 -6.09 6.17 11.63
C MET A 121 -7.49 5.91 10.97
N TYR A 122 -7.54 4.94 10.03
CA TYR A 122 -8.39 4.82 8.80
C TYR A 122 -9.44 3.68 8.77
N SER A 123 -10.41 3.77 7.84
CA SER A 123 -11.56 2.86 7.62
C SER A 123 -11.68 2.26 6.19
N ALA A 124 -12.61 1.29 6.08
CA ALA A 124 -12.71 0.19 5.11
C ALA A 124 -13.53 0.46 3.82
N ASP A 125 -13.48 -0.48 2.86
CA ASP A 125 -14.29 -0.49 1.63
C ASP A 125 -14.73 -1.90 1.19
N PHE A 126 -15.85 -1.95 0.46
CA PHE A 126 -16.50 -3.19 0.03
C PHE A 126 -17.29 -3.10 -1.28
N THR A 127 -17.22 -4.18 -2.06
CA THR A 127 -18.18 -4.50 -3.14
C THR A 127 -18.50 -6.00 -3.16
N GLY A 128 -19.79 -6.36 -3.22
CA GLY A 128 -20.31 -7.74 -3.24
C GLY A 128 -21.83 -7.81 -3.02
N ARG A 129 -22.42 -9.03 -2.98
CA ARG A 129 -23.84 -9.25 -2.64
C ARG A 129 -24.18 -8.53 -1.34
N MET A 130 -25.40 -8.01 -1.21
CA MET A 130 -25.79 -7.26 -0.01
C MET A 130 -25.68 -8.15 1.24
N PRO A 131 -24.76 -7.83 2.18
CA PRO A 131 -24.64 -8.57 3.42
C PRO A 131 -25.81 -8.23 4.35
N SER A 132 -26.17 -9.16 5.23
CA SER A 132 -26.97 -8.83 6.41
C SER A 132 -26.23 -7.85 7.30
N LEU A 133 -26.95 -7.13 8.18
CA LEU A 133 -26.34 -6.19 9.12
C LEU A 133 -25.24 -6.85 9.98
N LEU A 134 -25.45 -8.10 10.41
CA LEU A 134 -24.46 -8.83 11.21
C LEU A 134 -23.21 -9.19 10.39
N GLU A 135 -23.36 -9.69 9.16
CA GLU A 135 -22.23 -9.97 8.28
C GLU A 135 -21.43 -8.69 7.96
N TYR A 136 -22.14 -7.58 7.76
CA TYR A 136 -21.57 -6.27 7.49
C TYR A 136 -20.78 -5.73 8.69
N LEU A 137 -21.39 -5.70 9.88
CA LEU A 137 -20.70 -5.29 11.11
C LEU A 137 -19.53 -6.23 11.42
N SER A 138 -19.69 -7.53 11.21
CA SER A 138 -18.63 -8.49 11.48
C SER A 138 -17.39 -8.26 10.63
N TYR A 139 -17.53 -7.94 9.35
CA TYR A 139 -16.36 -7.58 8.56
C TYR A 139 -15.76 -6.24 8.99
N ASN A 140 -16.58 -5.20 9.14
CA ASN A 140 -16.05 -3.86 9.43
C ASN A 140 -15.39 -3.81 10.81
N CYS A 141 -15.92 -4.56 11.77
CA CYS A 141 -15.48 -4.64 13.15
C CYS A 141 -14.64 -5.90 13.44
N ASN A 142 -14.06 -6.57 12.44
CA ASN A 142 -13.35 -7.83 12.71
C ASN A 142 -12.07 -7.58 13.52
N PHE A 143 -11.88 -8.31 14.63
CA PHE A 143 -10.74 -8.10 15.53
C PHE A 143 -9.36 -8.32 14.89
N MET A 144 -9.29 -9.08 13.79
CA MET A 144 -8.03 -9.41 13.10
C MET A 144 -7.49 -8.22 12.28
N GLY A 145 -8.39 -7.35 11.79
CA GLY A 145 -8.06 -6.26 10.87
C GLY A 145 -8.41 -4.85 11.37
N ILE A 146 -9.21 -4.71 12.43
CA ILE A 146 -9.77 -3.42 12.87
C ILE A 146 -8.72 -2.36 13.21
N LEU A 147 -7.53 -2.78 13.67
CA LEU A 147 -6.50 -1.85 14.12
C LEU A 147 -5.51 -1.44 13.02
N ALA A 148 -5.16 -2.35 12.10
CA ALA A 148 -4.05 -2.13 11.17
C ALA A 148 -4.22 -2.76 9.78
N GLY A 149 -5.41 -3.29 9.48
CA GLY A 149 -5.63 -4.14 8.30
C GLY A 149 -5.05 -5.54 8.51
N PRO A 150 -4.66 -6.26 7.44
CA PRO A 150 -4.74 -5.86 6.04
C PRO A 150 -6.19 -5.64 5.59
N THR A 151 -6.39 -4.79 4.59
CA THR A 151 -7.67 -4.74 3.88
C THR A 151 -7.85 -6.06 3.14
N CYS A 152 -9.07 -6.59 3.10
CA CYS A 152 -9.36 -7.85 2.40
C CYS A 152 -10.70 -7.75 1.67
N SER A 153 -10.98 -8.62 0.69
CA SER A 153 -12.29 -8.59 0.04
C SER A 153 -13.37 -9.20 0.95
N TYR A 154 -14.61 -8.75 0.79
CA TYR A 154 -15.75 -9.36 1.50
C TYR A 154 -15.88 -10.85 1.23
N ASN A 155 -15.69 -11.24 -0.03
CA ASN A 155 -15.85 -12.62 -0.44
C ASN A 155 -14.79 -13.51 0.23
N ASP A 156 -13.56 -13.02 0.39
CA ASP A 156 -12.51 -13.75 1.11
C ASP A 156 -12.83 -13.86 2.61
N TYR A 157 -13.27 -12.76 3.24
CA TYR A 157 -13.66 -12.77 4.66
C TYR A 157 -14.86 -13.67 4.92
N LYS A 158 -15.87 -13.60 4.06
CA LYS A 158 -17.06 -14.44 4.13
C LYS A 158 -16.69 -15.92 3.97
N ALA A 159 -15.86 -16.26 2.98
CA ALA A 159 -15.40 -17.63 2.79
C ALA A 159 -14.61 -18.15 4.01
N PHE A 160 -13.86 -17.28 4.68
CA PHE A 160 -13.20 -17.60 5.94
C PHE A 160 -14.18 -17.85 7.09
N ILE A 161 -15.19 -16.99 7.28
CA ILE A 161 -16.18 -17.18 8.35
C ILE A 161 -17.01 -18.45 8.11
N GLU A 162 -17.41 -18.71 6.87
CA GLU A 162 -18.18 -19.90 6.47
C GLU A 162 -17.34 -21.18 6.39
N GLY A 163 -16.01 -21.08 6.39
CA GLY A 163 -15.09 -22.22 6.29
C GLY A 163 -14.94 -22.80 4.87
N THR A 164 -15.34 -22.04 3.85
CA THR A 164 -15.21 -22.43 2.42
C THR A 164 -13.89 -21.96 1.79
N CYS A 165 -13.06 -21.21 2.51
CA CYS A 165 -11.78 -20.67 2.03
C CYS A 165 -10.75 -21.72 1.59
N TYR A 166 -10.89 -22.98 2.02
CA TYR A 166 -9.99 -24.08 1.65
C TYR A 166 -10.51 -24.91 0.47
N GLN A 167 -11.71 -24.63 -0.04
CA GLN A 167 -12.21 -25.29 -1.24
C GLN A 167 -11.45 -24.75 -2.46
N PRO A 168 -11.09 -25.59 -3.44
CA PRO A 168 -10.47 -25.12 -4.67
C PRO A 168 -11.39 -24.08 -5.32
N ARG A 169 -10.95 -22.83 -5.42
CA ARG A 169 -11.54 -21.89 -6.39
C ARG A 169 -11.41 -22.56 -7.74
N HIS A 170 -12.53 -22.89 -8.38
CA HIS A 170 -12.62 -23.55 -9.68
C HIS A 170 -11.42 -23.23 -10.58
N GLN A 171 -10.42 -24.11 -10.54
CA GLN A 171 -9.47 -24.24 -11.63
C GLN A 171 -10.24 -25.05 -12.66
N GLU A 172 -10.84 -24.37 -13.65
CA GLU A 172 -11.24 -25.01 -14.89
C GLU A 172 -9.98 -25.59 -15.54
N ASN A 173 -9.58 -26.76 -15.08
CA ASN A 173 -8.70 -27.61 -15.86
C ASN A 173 -9.53 -28.03 -17.06
N ALA A 174 -9.11 -27.61 -18.25
CA ALA A 174 -9.71 -27.92 -19.54
C ALA A 174 -9.72 -29.42 -19.92
N ASN A 175 -9.63 -30.33 -18.96
CA ASN A 175 -9.74 -31.77 -19.17
C ASN A 175 -10.56 -32.37 -18.02
N GLY A 176 -11.82 -32.69 -18.32
CA GLY A 176 -12.82 -33.25 -17.41
C GLY A 176 -12.47 -34.62 -16.84
N LYS A 177 -11.54 -34.66 -15.88
CA LYS A 177 -11.37 -35.78 -14.96
C LYS A 177 -11.53 -35.28 -13.54
N GLU A 178 -12.74 -35.47 -12.99
CA GLU A 178 -13.01 -35.36 -11.56
C GLU A 178 -12.22 -36.46 -10.82
N ASN A 179 -10.96 -36.18 -10.50
CA ASN A 179 -10.21 -37.04 -9.59
C ASN A 179 -10.59 -36.69 -8.16
N GLY A 180 -11.49 -37.51 -7.59
CA GLY A 180 -11.56 -37.90 -6.19
C GLY A 180 -11.60 -36.79 -5.13
N LYS A 181 -12.67 -36.75 -4.33
CA LYS A 181 -12.73 -36.05 -3.03
C LYS A 181 -11.62 -36.53 -2.09
N TYR A 182 -10.40 -36.03 -2.26
CA TYR A 182 -9.41 -36.05 -1.20
C TYR A 182 -9.91 -35.09 -0.13
N LYS A 183 -10.21 -35.62 1.06
CA LYS A 183 -10.32 -34.84 2.29
C LYS A 183 -8.97 -34.13 2.49
N GLN A 184 -8.79 -32.95 1.88
CA GLN A 184 -7.63 -32.13 2.16
C GLN A 184 -7.75 -31.69 3.61
N THR A 185 -6.86 -32.20 4.46
CA THR A 185 -6.67 -31.73 5.82
C THR A 185 -6.37 -30.25 5.80
N GLU A 186 -7.03 -29.47 6.66
CA GLU A 186 -6.83 -28.03 6.76
C GLU A 186 -5.33 -27.72 6.93
N PRO A 187 -4.75 -26.85 6.09
CA PRO A 187 -3.32 -26.54 6.19
C PRO A 187 -3.00 -25.89 7.53
N SER A 188 -1.79 -26.14 8.04
CA SER A 188 -1.31 -25.48 9.26
C SER A 188 -0.61 -24.16 8.92
N PRO A 189 -0.99 -23.03 9.54
CA PRO A 189 -0.32 -21.74 9.46
C PRO A 189 0.84 -21.61 10.45
N LYS A 190 1.10 -22.63 11.28
CA LYS A 190 2.05 -22.52 12.41
C LYS A 190 3.42 -22.00 11.98
N ASN A 191 3.97 -22.56 10.89
CA ASN A 191 5.30 -22.19 10.41
C ASN A 191 5.32 -20.75 9.86
N ASP A 192 4.32 -20.37 9.05
CA ASP A 192 4.17 -19.01 8.54
C ASP A 192 3.97 -17.98 9.66
N VAL A 193 3.16 -18.30 10.67
CA VAL A 193 2.95 -17.43 11.84
C VAL A 193 4.26 -17.25 12.61
N ILE A 194 5.01 -18.33 12.88
CA ILE A 194 6.30 -18.22 13.57
C ILE A 194 7.28 -17.38 12.74
N SER A 195 7.38 -17.61 11.43
CA SER A 195 8.25 -16.84 10.53
C SER A 195 7.88 -15.35 10.52
N LYS A 196 6.59 -15.03 10.46
CA LYS A 196 6.09 -13.64 10.53
C LYS A 196 6.38 -13.00 11.89
N LEU A 197 6.23 -13.72 12.99
CA LEU A 197 6.58 -13.23 14.33
C LEU A 197 8.08 -12.98 14.48
N CYS A 198 8.95 -13.82 13.91
CA CYS A 198 10.39 -13.56 13.83
C CYS A 198 10.68 -12.28 13.04
N THR A 199 10.01 -12.10 11.89
CA THR A 199 10.12 -10.88 11.07
C THR A 199 9.67 -9.64 11.85
N CYS A 200 8.59 -9.73 12.63
CA CYS A 200 8.14 -8.67 13.52
C CYS A 200 9.18 -8.32 14.59
N ALA A 201 9.74 -9.32 15.27
CA ALA A 201 10.76 -9.11 16.29
C ALA A 201 12.01 -8.41 15.73
N ILE A 202 12.51 -8.87 14.58
CA ILE A 202 13.65 -8.25 13.88
C ILE A 202 13.31 -6.81 13.48
N SER A 203 12.17 -6.59 12.82
CA SER A 203 11.76 -5.26 12.35
C SER A 203 11.59 -4.26 13.48
N LEU A 204 10.98 -4.69 14.60
CA LEU A 204 10.81 -3.85 15.78
C LEU A 204 12.15 -3.54 16.45
N ALA A 205 13.04 -4.53 16.59
CA ALA A 205 14.37 -4.32 17.14
C ALA A 205 15.17 -3.31 16.31
N VAL A 206 15.22 -3.49 14.98
CA VAL A 206 15.90 -2.56 14.06
C VAL A 206 15.31 -1.15 14.18
N TYR A 207 13.97 -1.02 14.19
CA TYR A 207 13.32 0.28 14.35
C TYR A 207 13.74 0.94 15.66
N LEU A 208 13.58 0.26 16.79
CA LEU A 208 13.86 0.82 18.12
C LEU A 208 15.33 1.19 18.31
N SER A 209 16.25 0.47 17.67
CA SER A 209 17.68 0.78 17.69
C SER A 209 18.06 1.99 16.83
N LEU A 210 17.45 2.17 15.65
CA LEU A 210 17.90 3.14 14.66
C LEU A 210 17.10 4.45 14.64
N TYR A 211 15.81 4.43 15.02
CA TYR A 211 14.93 5.58 14.79
C TYR A 211 15.35 6.87 15.52
N LYS A 212 16.00 6.75 16.70
CA LYS A 212 16.56 7.90 17.44
C LYS A 212 17.89 8.38 16.88
N LEU A 213 18.65 7.50 16.22
CA LEU A 213 19.97 7.80 15.68
C LEU A 213 19.88 8.52 14.33
N LEU A 214 18.83 8.21 13.56
CA LEU A 214 18.64 8.69 12.20
C LEU A 214 17.27 9.39 12.02
N PRO A 215 17.01 10.50 12.74
CA PRO A 215 15.76 11.25 12.58
C PRO A 215 15.66 11.91 11.20
N VAL A 216 14.51 11.76 10.54
CA VAL A 216 14.29 12.34 9.20
C VAL A 216 14.38 13.87 9.22
N GLU A 217 14.05 14.49 10.35
CA GLU A 217 14.08 15.94 10.57
C GLU A 217 15.49 16.53 10.42
N ARG A 218 16.55 15.75 10.61
CA ARG A 218 17.92 16.23 10.37
C ARG A 218 18.19 16.54 8.89
N SER A 219 17.43 15.94 7.95
CA SER A 219 17.56 16.25 6.51
C SER A 219 17.12 17.66 6.14
N ILE A 220 16.46 18.39 7.06
CA ILE A 220 16.02 19.78 6.88
C ILE A 220 16.66 20.72 7.91
N ASP A 221 17.62 20.22 8.66
CA ASP A 221 18.39 20.99 9.64
C ASP A 221 19.41 21.87 8.90
N ASP A 222 19.45 23.16 9.25
CA ASP A 222 20.27 24.14 8.50
C ASP A 222 21.77 23.88 8.69
N ASP A 223 22.19 23.49 9.89
CA ASP A 223 23.59 23.19 10.17
C ASP A 223 24.03 21.95 9.40
N PHE A 224 23.22 20.88 9.41
CA PHE A 224 23.51 19.67 8.65
C PHE A 224 23.60 19.94 7.14
N VAL A 225 22.62 20.63 6.56
CA VAL A 225 22.57 20.88 5.11
C VAL A 225 23.71 21.78 4.65
N ASN A 226 24.09 22.80 5.42
CA ASN A 226 25.13 23.73 5.02
C ASN A 226 26.56 23.17 5.25
N SER A 227 26.73 22.28 6.23
CA SER A 227 28.06 21.74 6.58
C SER A 227 28.39 20.39 5.93
N THR A 228 27.39 19.66 5.44
CA THR A 228 27.56 18.28 4.96
C THR A 228 27.62 18.24 3.44
N PRO A 229 28.65 17.58 2.84
CA PRO A 229 28.68 17.35 1.40
C PRO A 229 27.43 16.65 0.87
N PHE A 230 27.00 17.08 -0.30
CA PHE A 230 25.86 16.58 -1.06
C PHE A 230 25.62 15.04 -0.95
N HIS A 231 26.64 14.24 -1.26
CA HIS A 231 26.50 12.78 -1.35
C HIS A 231 26.22 12.15 0.02
N LEU A 232 26.76 12.74 1.09
CA LEU A 232 26.49 12.31 2.46
C LEU A 232 25.08 12.70 2.90
N GLN A 233 24.51 13.80 2.39
CA GLN A 233 23.10 14.14 2.62
C GLN A 233 22.16 13.11 1.96
N VAL A 234 22.46 12.67 0.73
CA VAL A 234 21.69 11.61 0.04
C VAL A 234 21.76 10.29 0.81
N VAL A 235 22.97 9.89 1.22
CA VAL A 235 23.18 8.67 2.01
C VAL A 235 22.44 8.78 3.34
N TYR A 236 22.52 9.92 4.03
CA TYR A 236 21.79 10.14 5.27
C TYR A 236 20.27 10.02 5.07
N LEU A 237 19.72 10.66 4.03
CA LEU A 237 18.29 10.56 3.72
C LEU A 237 17.86 9.11 3.48
N TYR A 238 18.63 8.36 2.70
CA TYR A 238 18.37 6.93 2.49
C TYR A 238 18.39 6.16 3.82
N LEU A 239 19.44 6.34 4.64
CA LEU A 239 19.57 5.66 5.93
C LEU A 239 18.46 6.04 6.92
N ALA A 240 18.05 7.31 6.98
CA ALA A 240 16.96 7.78 7.83
C ALA A 240 15.61 7.17 7.40
N MET A 241 15.34 7.13 6.09
CA MET A 241 14.13 6.51 5.56
C MET A 241 14.14 4.98 5.73
N LEU A 242 15.30 4.34 5.58
CA LEU A 242 15.50 2.92 5.86
C LEU A 242 15.32 2.60 7.35
N ALA A 243 15.77 3.47 8.26
CA ALA A 243 15.58 3.31 9.70
C ALA A 243 14.11 3.51 10.13
N LEU A 244 13.35 4.33 9.40
CA LEU A 244 11.94 4.60 9.68
C LEU A 244 11.02 3.47 9.21
N ARG A 245 11.34 2.84 8.07
CA ARG A 245 10.50 1.86 7.37
C ARG A 245 10.09 0.63 8.20
N PRO A 246 10.97 0.03 9.06
CA PRO A 246 10.66 -1.19 9.78
C PRO A 246 9.48 -1.11 10.74
N LYS A 247 9.05 0.09 11.16
CA LYS A 247 7.81 0.24 11.95
C LYS A 247 6.58 -0.24 11.16
N TYR A 248 6.54 -0.02 9.85
CA TYR A 248 5.46 -0.51 8.98
C TYR A 248 5.58 -2.01 8.75
N TYR A 249 6.82 -2.52 8.64
CA TYR A 249 7.09 -3.96 8.54
C TYR A 249 6.58 -4.70 9.76
N PHE A 250 6.87 -4.19 10.95
CA PHE A 250 6.34 -4.74 12.20
C PHE A 250 4.81 -4.75 12.21
N VAL A 251 4.17 -3.59 12.03
CA VAL A 251 2.71 -3.46 12.18
C VAL A 251 1.95 -4.31 11.17
N TRP A 252 2.29 -4.25 9.89
CA TRP A 252 1.55 -4.98 8.85
C TRP A 252 1.87 -6.47 8.82
N THR A 253 3.09 -6.89 9.19
CA THR A 253 3.43 -8.32 9.29
C THR A 253 2.77 -8.95 10.53
N LEU A 254 2.65 -8.21 11.64
CA LEU A 254 1.94 -8.69 12.83
C LEU A 254 0.45 -8.86 12.55
N ALA A 255 -0.16 -7.90 11.88
CA ALA A 255 -1.55 -7.99 11.47
C ALA A 255 -1.80 -9.20 10.55
N ASP A 256 -0.92 -9.43 9.59
CA ASP A 256 -0.95 -10.62 8.73
C ASP A 256 -0.79 -11.93 9.53
N ALA A 257 0.13 -11.97 10.51
CA ALA A 257 0.29 -13.11 11.42
C ALA A 257 -0.98 -13.41 12.24
N ILE A 258 -1.70 -12.39 12.71
CA ILE A 258 -2.96 -12.54 13.46
C ILE A 258 -4.03 -13.19 12.60
N ASN A 259 -4.19 -12.72 11.35
CA ASN A 259 -5.15 -13.30 10.42
C ASN A 259 -4.80 -14.76 10.12
N ASN A 260 -3.53 -15.05 9.83
CA ASN A 260 -3.05 -16.42 9.59
C ASN A 260 -3.26 -17.33 10.80
N ALA A 261 -3.03 -16.84 12.02
CA ALA A 261 -3.26 -17.60 13.25
C ALA A 261 -4.75 -17.97 13.42
N ALA A 262 -5.66 -17.11 12.95
CA ALA A 262 -7.10 -17.38 12.94
C ALA A 262 -7.53 -18.38 11.85
N GLY A 263 -6.65 -18.69 10.89
CA GLY A 263 -6.94 -19.53 9.73
C GLY A 263 -7.40 -18.72 8.50
N PHE A 264 -7.21 -17.41 8.49
CA PHE A 264 -7.48 -16.54 7.35
C PHE A 264 -6.17 -16.15 6.65
N GLY A 265 -6.11 -16.21 5.31
CA GLY A 265 -4.90 -15.83 4.56
C GLY A 265 -4.31 -16.92 3.68
N PHE A 266 -4.93 -18.11 3.63
CA PHE A 266 -4.49 -19.23 2.78
C PHE A 266 -4.70 -18.93 1.28
N ASN A 267 -3.69 -19.24 0.46
CA ASN A 267 -3.65 -18.93 -0.98
C ASN A 267 -3.18 -20.13 -1.82
N GLY A 268 -3.63 -21.33 -1.46
CA GLY A 268 -3.25 -22.58 -2.13
C GLY A 268 -1.86 -23.07 -1.72
N TYR A 269 -1.26 -23.92 -2.56
CA TYR A 269 0.02 -24.56 -2.27
C TYR A 269 1.11 -24.10 -3.25
N ASN A 270 2.35 -24.11 -2.76
CA ASN A 270 3.56 -23.94 -3.57
C ASN A 270 3.82 -25.17 -4.44
N LYS A 271 4.77 -25.04 -5.38
CA LYS A 271 5.20 -26.14 -6.25
C LYS A 271 5.75 -27.34 -5.46
N ASP A 272 6.29 -27.09 -4.27
CA ASP A 272 6.82 -28.09 -3.34
C ASP A 272 5.73 -28.71 -2.42
N GLY A 273 4.47 -28.28 -2.56
CA GLY A 273 3.36 -28.75 -1.73
C GLY A 273 3.21 -28.04 -0.38
N SER A 274 4.06 -27.05 -0.05
CA SER A 274 3.90 -26.26 1.18
C SER A 274 2.70 -25.29 1.07
N PRO A 275 1.91 -25.10 2.15
CA PRO A 275 0.78 -24.17 2.12
C PRO A 275 1.28 -22.73 2.03
N ARG A 276 0.67 -21.93 1.14
CA ARG A 276 0.92 -20.49 1.07
C ARG A 276 -0.07 -19.73 1.94
N TRP A 277 0.46 -18.87 2.80
CA TRP A 277 -0.35 -17.99 3.64
C TRP A 277 -0.09 -16.51 3.33
N ASP A 278 -0.26 -16.14 2.07
CA ASP A 278 0.01 -14.80 1.53
C ASP A 278 -1.19 -14.11 0.86
N LEU A 279 -2.42 -14.64 1.02
CA LEU A 279 -3.63 -14.11 0.35
C LEU A 279 -3.87 -12.62 0.65
N ILE A 280 -3.68 -12.24 1.91
CA ILE A 280 -3.92 -10.89 2.42
C ILE A 280 -2.62 -10.20 2.87
N SER A 281 -1.46 -10.74 2.48
CA SER A 281 -0.17 -10.13 2.83
C SER A 281 -0.06 -8.72 2.24
N ASN A 282 0.36 -7.78 3.08
CA ASN A 282 0.52 -6.38 2.71
C ASN A 282 1.94 -6.02 2.30
N LEU A 283 2.91 -6.89 2.56
CA LEU A 283 4.33 -6.60 2.38
C LEU A 283 5.06 -7.80 1.78
N ARG A 284 6.01 -7.48 0.89
CA ARG A 284 7.09 -8.39 0.50
C ARG A 284 8.42 -7.70 0.72
N ILE A 285 8.96 -7.82 1.94
CA ILE A 285 10.09 -7.00 2.42
C ILE A 285 11.31 -7.12 1.50
N LEU A 286 11.69 -8.32 1.07
CA LEU A 286 12.84 -8.50 0.19
C LEU A 286 12.60 -7.83 -1.18
N ASP A 287 11.41 -7.97 -1.76
CA ASP A 287 11.07 -7.33 -3.03
C ASP A 287 11.05 -5.78 -2.91
N ILE A 288 10.79 -5.25 -1.71
CA ILE A 288 10.86 -3.82 -1.40
C ILE A 288 12.32 -3.35 -1.27
N GLU A 289 13.10 -4.01 -0.43
CA GLU A 289 14.49 -3.62 -0.15
C GLU A 289 15.41 -3.80 -1.36
N PHE A 290 15.12 -4.76 -2.23
CA PHE A 290 15.86 -5.02 -3.46
C PHE A 290 15.14 -4.53 -4.73
N ALA A 291 14.13 -3.67 -4.59
CA ALA A 291 13.40 -3.14 -5.74
C ALA A 291 14.33 -2.36 -6.70
N THR A 292 14.38 -2.77 -7.97
CA THR A 292 15.13 -2.11 -9.05
C THR A 292 14.30 -1.09 -9.83
N SER A 293 13.05 -0.85 -9.42
CA SER A 293 12.25 0.23 -9.99
C SER A 293 11.24 0.75 -8.97
N PHE A 294 10.91 2.03 -9.07
CA PHE A 294 9.89 2.68 -8.22
C PHE A 294 8.54 1.95 -8.28
N LYS A 295 8.14 1.46 -9.46
CA LYS A 295 6.92 0.68 -9.63
C LYS A 295 6.97 -0.66 -8.89
N LEU A 296 8.10 -1.38 -8.97
CA LEU A 296 8.29 -2.65 -8.27
C LEU A 296 8.23 -2.44 -6.75
N PHE A 297 8.81 -1.36 -6.23
CA PHE A 297 8.69 -1.01 -4.81
C PHE A 297 7.22 -0.85 -4.40
N LEU A 298 6.46 -0.02 -5.14
CA LEU A 298 5.06 0.25 -4.84
C LEU A 298 4.16 -1.01 -4.95
N ASP A 299 4.47 -1.92 -5.88
CA ASP A 299 3.70 -3.16 -6.05
C ASP A 299 3.83 -4.13 -4.88
N ASN A 300 4.88 -3.97 -4.06
CA ASN A 300 5.17 -4.81 -2.91
C ASN A 300 4.93 -4.12 -1.56
N TRP A 301 4.59 -2.83 -1.59
CA TRP A 301 4.32 -2.00 -0.41
C TRP A 301 2.82 -1.77 -0.25
N ASN A 302 2.26 -2.18 0.90
CA ASN A 302 0.84 -2.04 1.21
C ASN A 302 -0.07 -2.62 0.10
N ILE A 303 0.22 -3.87 -0.26
CA ILE A 303 -0.31 -4.57 -1.44
C ILE A 303 -1.84 -4.54 -1.50
N GLN A 304 -2.52 -4.80 -0.38
CA GLN A 304 -3.99 -4.88 -0.38
C GLN A 304 -4.63 -3.52 -0.58
N THR A 305 -4.08 -2.45 -0.02
CA THR A 305 -4.52 -1.07 -0.31
C THR A 305 -4.25 -0.71 -1.77
N ALA A 306 -3.10 -1.11 -2.34
CA ALA A 306 -2.81 -0.86 -3.74
C ALA A 306 -3.79 -1.59 -4.68
N LEU A 307 -4.13 -2.85 -4.39
CA LEU A 307 -5.14 -3.62 -5.12
C LEU A 307 -6.54 -3.01 -4.97
N TRP A 308 -6.86 -2.53 -3.77
CA TRP A 308 -8.10 -1.80 -3.51
C TRP A 308 -8.18 -0.54 -4.37
N LEU A 309 -7.19 0.35 -4.28
CA LEU A 309 -7.07 1.57 -5.09
C LEU A 309 -7.16 1.29 -6.59
N LYS A 310 -6.52 0.18 -7.04
CA LYS A 310 -6.58 -0.25 -8.43
C LYS A 310 -8.03 -0.54 -8.86
N ARG A 311 -8.77 -1.30 -8.06
CA ARG A 311 -10.17 -1.64 -8.36
C ARG A 311 -11.06 -0.41 -8.28
N VAL A 312 -10.99 0.38 -7.21
CA VAL A 312 -11.92 1.49 -6.96
C VAL A 312 -11.68 2.71 -7.82
N CYS A 313 -10.44 2.96 -8.22
CA CYS A 313 -10.08 4.16 -8.95
C CYS A 313 -9.43 3.83 -10.28
N TYR A 314 -8.29 3.13 -10.28
CA TYR A 314 -7.46 2.98 -11.48
C TYR A 314 -8.23 2.35 -12.65
N GLU A 315 -8.90 1.22 -12.43
CA GLU A 315 -9.64 0.47 -13.46
C GLU A 315 -10.96 1.15 -13.84
N ARG A 316 -11.46 2.06 -13.00
CA ARG A 316 -12.74 2.77 -13.18
C ARG A 316 -12.56 4.19 -13.74
N CYS A 317 -11.34 4.69 -13.80
CA CYS A 317 -11.03 6.05 -14.23
C CYS A 317 -10.63 6.07 -15.71
N PRO A 318 -11.42 6.73 -16.60
CA PRO A 318 -11.12 6.78 -18.03
C PRO A 318 -9.96 7.72 -18.37
N ILE A 319 -9.70 8.74 -17.54
CA ILE A 319 -8.74 9.82 -17.84
C ILE A 319 -7.62 9.80 -16.80
N ASN A 320 -6.39 9.54 -17.24
CA ASN A 320 -5.19 9.53 -16.39
C ASN A 320 -5.33 8.69 -15.10
N PRO A 321 -5.60 7.38 -15.21
CA PRO A 321 -5.90 6.51 -14.06
C PRO A 321 -4.77 6.48 -13.01
N THR A 322 -3.51 6.64 -13.43
CA THR A 322 -2.39 6.78 -12.47
C THR A 322 -2.57 8.03 -11.60
N ALA A 323 -2.78 9.20 -12.20
CA ALA A 323 -2.88 10.45 -11.46
C ALA A 323 -4.08 10.45 -10.52
N ALA A 324 -5.24 10.00 -11.02
CA ALA A 324 -6.44 9.85 -10.20
C ALA A 324 -6.22 8.93 -8.98
N THR A 325 -5.53 7.80 -9.18
CA THR A 325 -5.25 6.85 -8.10
C THR A 325 -4.32 7.42 -7.04
N PHE A 326 -3.26 8.13 -7.44
CA PHE A 326 -2.33 8.77 -6.50
C PHE A 326 -3.00 9.92 -5.74
N LEU A 327 -3.84 10.73 -6.40
CA LEU A 327 -4.62 11.78 -5.74
C LEU A 327 -5.65 11.21 -4.76
N LEU A 328 -6.33 10.12 -5.14
CA LEU A 328 -7.23 9.42 -4.22
C LEU A 328 -6.47 8.88 -3.01
N SER A 329 -5.28 8.32 -3.23
CA SER A 329 -4.41 7.87 -2.12
C SER A 329 -4.02 9.04 -1.21
N ALA A 330 -3.71 10.21 -1.76
CA ALA A 330 -3.41 11.41 -0.96
C ALA A 330 -4.57 11.83 -0.07
N MET A 331 -5.78 11.93 -0.65
CA MET A 331 -7.00 12.24 0.09
C MET A 331 -7.31 11.17 1.14
N TRP A 332 -7.11 9.90 0.81
CA TRP A 332 -7.28 8.80 1.76
C TRP A 332 -6.37 8.98 2.96
N HIS A 333 -5.10 9.36 2.75
CA HIS A 333 -4.15 9.58 3.83
C HIS A 333 -4.46 10.81 4.70
N GLY A 334 -4.97 11.90 4.14
CA GLY A 334 -5.23 13.07 4.96
C GLY A 334 -5.28 14.40 4.22
N VAL A 335 -5.53 15.45 5.00
CA VAL A 335 -5.45 16.84 4.53
C VAL A 335 -4.06 17.46 4.74
N TYR A 336 -3.09 16.74 5.35
CA TYR A 336 -1.74 17.28 5.54
C TYR A 336 -1.05 17.49 4.18
N PRO A 337 -0.47 18.68 3.92
CA PRO A 337 0.14 19.00 2.62
C PRO A 337 1.24 18.03 2.18
N GLY A 338 2.02 17.48 3.12
CA GLY A 338 3.08 16.52 2.84
C GLY A 338 2.61 15.26 2.11
N TYR A 339 1.37 14.83 2.33
CA TYR A 339 0.77 13.73 1.58
C TYR A 339 0.61 14.09 0.10
N TYR A 340 -0.04 15.21 -0.20
CA TYR A 340 -0.23 15.66 -1.58
C TYR A 340 1.10 15.85 -2.31
N LEU A 341 2.10 16.45 -1.65
CA LEU A 341 3.45 16.61 -2.21
C LEU A 341 4.10 15.26 -2.54
N THR A 342 3.95 14.27 -1.67
CA THR A 342 4.46 12.90 -1.88
C THR A 342 3.78 12.24 -3.07
N PHE A 343 2.44 12.24 -3.10
CA PHE A 343 1.70 11.54 -4.15
C PHE A 343 1.84 12.21 -5.51
N LEU A 344 1.88 13.54 -5.57
CA LEU A 344 2.16 14.28 -6.81
C LEU A 344 3.56 13.95 -7.35
N THR A 345 4.58 13.92 -6.49
CA THR A 345 5.94 13.50 -6.87
C THR A 345 5.97 12.04 -7.32
N GLY A 346 5.22 11.18 -6.62
CA GLY A 346 5.06 9.77 -6.93
C GLY A 346 4.48 9.50 -8.32
N ILE A 347 3.57 10.36 -8.82
CA ILE A 347 3.06 10.27 -10.21
C ILE A 347 4.23 10.39 -11.20
N GLY A 348 5.03 11.45 -11.06
CA GLY A 348 6.20 11.70 -11.92
C GLY A 348 7.20 10.56 -11.86
N MET A 349 7.58 10.14 -10.65
CA MET A 349 8.55 9.05 -10.43
C MET A 349 8.06 7.72 -11.00
N THR A 350 6.77 7.39 -10.85
CA THR A 350 6.20 6.16 -11.40
C THR A 350 6.16 6.18 -12.93
N MET A 351 5.87 7.34 -13.54
CA MET A 351 5.91 7.48 -15.00
C MET A 351 7.33 7.37 -15.54
N ALA A 352 8.29 8.05 -14.92
CA ALA A 352 9.71 7.97 -15.27
C ALA A 352 10.23 6.53 -15.13
N ALA A 353 9.96 5.86 -14.01
CA ALA A 353 10.38 4.47 -13.79
C ALA A 353 9.84 3.54 -14.88
N ARG A 354 8.57 3.67 -15.27
CA ARG A 354 7.99 2.87 -16.37
C ARG A 354 8.69 3.11 -17.70
N ALA A 355 8.99 4.36 -18.04
CA ALA A 355 9.69 4.67 -19.29
C ALA A 355 11.14 4.17 -19.31
N VAL A 356 11.90 4.32 -18.22
CA VAL A 356 13.24 3.74 -18.09
C VAL A 356 13.16 2.22 -18.27
N ARG A 357 12.19 1.57 -17.60
CA ARG A 357 12.03 0.12 -17.67
C ARG A 357 11.69 -0.36 -19.09
N HIS A 358 10.85 0.39 -19.82
CA HIS A 358 10.42 0.02 -21.16
C HIS A 358 11.50 0.28 -22.22
N ASN A 359 12.16 1.44 -22.13
CA ASN A 359 13.03 1.91 -23.21
C ASN A 359 14.52 1.65 -22.96
N ILE A 360 14.98 1.63 -21.70
CA ILE A 360 16.41 1.53 -21.37
C ILE A 360 16.80 0.10 -21.01
N ARG A 361 16.01 -0.60 -20.17
CA ARG A 361 16.37 -1.96 -19.72
C ARG A 361 16.70 -2.94 -20.85
N PRO A 362 15.99 -2.98 -22.01
CA PRO A 362 16.30 -3.94 -23.07
C PRO A 362 17.77 -3.94 -23.50
N TYR A 363 18.44 -2.78 -23.53
CA TYR A 363 19.85 -2.68 -23.89
C TYR A 363 20.81 -3.34 -22.89
N PHE A 364 20.39 -3.50 -21.64
CA PHE A 364 21.19 -4.12 -20.58
C PHE A 364 20.89 -5.62 -20.40
N LEU A 365 19.91 -6.17 -21.12
CA LEU A 365 19.58 -7.61 -21.06
C LEU A 365 20.40 -8.46 -22.03
N VAL A 366 21.30 -7.84 -22.78
CA VAL A 366 22.15 -8.51 -23.77
C VAL A 366 23.22 -9.41 -23.14
N SER A 367 23.57 -9.19 -21.87
CA SER A 367 24.53 -9.99 -21.10
C SER A 367 24.18 -9.94 -19.61
N ASP A 368 24.45 -11.03 -18.89
CA ASP A 368 24.25 -11.10 -17.44
C ASP A 368 25.08 -10.06 -16.68
N SER A 369 26.28 -9.71 -17.17
CA SER A 369 27.11 -8.66 -16.56
C SER A 369 26.46 -7.27 -16.70
N TYR A 370 25.97 -6.92 -17.89
CA TYR A 370 25.28 -5.64 -18.10
C TYR A 370 23.97 -5.56 -17.34
N LYS A 371 23.25 -6.68 -17.24
CA LYS A 371 22.04 -6.78 -16.44
C LYS A 371 22.37 -6.56 -14.96
N GLY A 372 23.43 -7.18 -14.44
CA GLY A 372 23.87 -6.98 -13.06
C GLY A 372 24.21 -5.52 -12.75
N ILE A 373 24.95 -4.86 -13.65
CA ILE A 373 25.27 -3.43 -13.54
C ILE A 373 23.98 -2.59 -13.53
N TYR A 374 23.06 -2.83 -14.47
CA TYR A 374 21.77 -2.15 -14.52
C TYR A 374 20.97 -2.36 -13.23
N ASP A 375 20.90 -3.59 -12.72
CA ASP A 375 20.11 -3.93 -11.54
C ASP A 375 20.69 -3.23 -10.29
N VAL A 376 22.02 -3.15 -10.12
CA VAL A 376 22.66 -2.41 -9.02
C VAL A 376 22.40 -0.91 -9.11
N ILE A 377 22.59 -0.31 -10.29
CA ILE A 377 22.38 1.13 -10.49
C ILE A 377 20.91 1.50 -10.26
N THR A 378 19.99 0.73 -10.84
CA THR A 378 18.55 1.02 -10.73
C THR A 378 17.99 0.70 -9.35
N TRP A 379 18.57 -0.26 -8.64
CA TRP A 379 18.30 -0.48 -7.22
C TRP A 379 18.69 0.74 -6.38
N ALA A 380 19.95 1.19 -6.46
CA ALA A 380 20.44 2.33 -5.69
C ALA A 380 19.61 3.59 -5.97
N TRP A 381 19.32 3.83 -7.26
CA TRP A 381 18.46 4.92 -7.70
C TRP A 381 17.03 4.82 -7.16
N THR A 382 16.44 3.62 -7.19
CA THR A 382 15.07 3.40 -6.71
C THR A 382 14.96 3.71 -5.22
N GLN A 383 15.93 3.26 -4.42
CA GLN A 383 15.93 3.53 -2.97
C GLN A 383 16.04 5.02 -2.66
N VAL A 384 16.90 5.76 -3.37
CA VAL A 384 16.98 7.23 -3.23
C VAL A 384 15.70 7.91 -3.71
N ALA A 385 15.15 7.52 -4.86
CA ALA A 385 13.94 8.12 -5.43
C ALA A 385 12.72 7.94 -4.52
N ILE A 386 12.55 6.77 -3.90
CA ILE A 386 11.51 6.51 -2.89
C ILE A 386 11.76 7.36 -1.64
N SER A 387 12.98 7.41 -1.15
CA SER A 387 13.33 8.19 0.06
C SER A 387 13.03 9.68 -0.15
N TYR A 388 13.39 10.22 -1.31
CA TYR A 388 13.04 11.58 -1.72
C TYR A 388 11.52 11.79 -1.81
N THR A 389 10.82 10.88 -2.48
CA THR A 389 9.38 11.02 -2.70
C THR A 389 8.60 10.98 -1.40
N VAL A 390 9.01 10.15 -0.43
CA VAL A 390 8.28 9.90 0.83
C VAL A 390 8.69 10.87 1.95
N ALA A 391 9.81 11.58 1.85
CA ALA A 391 10.22 12.54 2.89
C ALA A 391 9.11 13.55 3.29
N PRO A 392 8.38 14.20 2.36
CA PRO A 392 7.25 15.07 2.70
C PRO A 392 6.12 14.35 3.45
N PHE A 393 5.88 13.07 3.14
CA PHE A 393 4.89 12.24 3.84
C PHE A 393 5.21 12.14 5.33
N VAL A 394 6.49 12.03 5.67
CA VAL A 394 6.98 11.94 7.04
C VAL A 394 6.98 13.31 7.71
N LEU A 395 7.37 14.35 6.98
CA LEU A 395 7.44 15.72 7.51
C LEU A 395 6.07 16.38 7.72
N LEU A 396 5.02 15.89 7.04
CA LEU A 396 3.60 16.28 7.10
C LEU A 396 3.29 17.74 6.71
N ALA A 397 3.99 18.71 7.30
CA ALA A 397 3.75 20.13 7.16
C ALA A 397 4.41 20.70 5.89
N VAL A 398 3.77 21.73 5.32
CA VAL A 398 4.22 22.38 4.09
C VAL A 398 5.57 23.07 4.25
N GLY A 399 5.80 23.79 5.35
CA GLY A 399 7.06 24.51 5.60
C GLY A 399 8.29 23.59 5.59
N PRO A 400 8.33 22.55 6.46
CA PRO A 400 9.36 21.52 6.43
C PRO A 400 9.52 20.84 5.07
N SER A 401 8.41 20.51 4.40
CA SER A 401 8.45 19.84 3.09
C SER A 401 9.01 20.73 1.98
N LEU A 402 8.69 22.03 1.97
CA LEU A 402 9.25 23.00 1.02
C LEU A 402 10.71 23.32 1.33
N LYS A 403 11.09 23.37 2.62
CA LYS A 403 12.48 23.50 3.05
C LYS A 403 13.31 22.32 2.55
N PHE A 404 12.80 21.10 2.75
CA PHE A 404 13.36 19.89 2.15
C PHE A 404 13.50 20.04 0.64
N TYR A 405 12.43 20.39 -0.09
CA TYR A 405 12.54 20.56 -1.53
C TYR A 405 13.46 21.68 -1.98
N ARG A 406 13.67 22.75 -1.22
CA ARG A 406 14.62 23.81 -1.60
C ARG A 406 16.05 23.28 -1.57
N TYR A 407 16.41 22.60 -0.49
CA TYR A 407 17.73 21.98 -0.33
C TYR A 407 17.92 20.80 -1.27
N VAL A 408 16.85 20.06 -1.53
CA VAL A 408 16.86 18.95 -2.47
C VAL A 408 16.76 19.42 -3.94
N TYR A 409 16.19 20.58 -4.25
CA TYR A 409 16.19 21.11 -5.62
C TYR A 409 17.61 21.40 -6.08
N GLU A 410 18.46 21.93 -5.19
CA GLU A 410 19.91 22.00 -5.40
C GLU A 410 20.52 20.59 -5.53
N LEU A 411 20.09 19.62 -4.72
CA LEU A 411 20.49 18.20 -4.78
C LEU A 411 20.15 17.53 -6.14
N LEU A 412 18.95 17.74 -6.71
CA LEU A 412 18.47 17.07 -7.92
C LEU A 412 19.11 17.60 -9.20
N ILE A 413 19.52 18.89 -9.20
CA ILE A 413 20.30 19.50 -10.29
C ILE A 413 21.72 18.91 -10.30
N HIS A 414 22.34 18.68 -9.13
CA HIS A 414 23.66 18.08 -9.04
C HIS A 414 23.69 16.56 -9.26
N CYS A 415 22.56 15.87 -9.08
CA CYS A 415 22.46 14.41 -9.20
C CYS A 415 21.74 13.89 -10.46
N GLY A 416 21.38 14.77 -11.41
CA GLY A 416 20.70 14.34 -12.64
C GLY A 416 19.31 13.74 -12.41
N VAL A 417 18.64 14.05 -11.30
CA VAL A 417 17.20 13.68 -11.15
C VAL A 417 16.37 14.58 -12.06
N GLY A 418 16.80 15.84 -12.26
CA GLY A 418 16.36 16.67 -13.38
C GLY A 418 16.62 15.99 -14.74
N ASP A 419 17.69 15.20 -14.86
CA ASP A 419 18.02 14.44 -16.07
C ASP A 419 17.18 13.19 -16.27
N THR A 420 16.50 12.62 -15.28
CA THR A 420 15.48 11.57 -15.55
C THR A 420 14.18 12.15 -16.10
N MET A 421 13.80 13.36 -15.67
CA MET A 421 12.67 14.10 -16.23
C MET A 421 13.02 14.69 -17.61
N SER A 422 14.24 15.22 -17.76
CA SER A 422 14.78 15.71 -19.05
C SER A 422 15.08 14.55 -19.99
N ALA A 423 15.62 13.42 -19.53
CA ALA A 423 15.73 12.20 -20.34
C ALA A 423 14.34 11.68 -20.70
N PHE A 424 13.33 11.76 -19.83
CA PHE A 424 11.95 11.42 -20.21
C PHE A 424 11.42 12.36 -21.31
N LEU A 425 11.68 13.67 -21.23
CA LEU A 425 11.29 14.65 -22.25
C LEU A 425 12.08 14.50 -23.56
N ILE A 426 13.38 14.22 -23.47
CA ILE A 426 14.29 13.98 -24.59
C ILE A 426 13.94 12.65 -25.26
N LEU A 427 13.70 11.59 -24.48
CA LEU A 427 13.29 10.27 -24.97
C LEU A 427 11.87 10.31 -25.55
N LYS A 428 10.95 11.10 -24.98
CA LYS A 428 9.63 11.37 -25.58
C LYS A 428 9.76 12.10 -26.92
N LYS A 429 10.63 13.11 -27.01
CA LYS A 429 10.97 13.78 -28.28
C LYS A 429 11.61 12.81 -29.28
N TYR A 430 12.51 11.94 -28.83
CA TYR A 430 13.22 10.99 -29.69
C TYR A 430 12.30 9.87 -30.19
N ILE A 431 11.41 9.35 -29.35
CA ILE A 431 10.40 8.36 -29.72
C ILE A 431 9.37 8.98 -30.68
N HIS A 432 8.91 10.21 -30.43
CA HIS A 432 8.03 10.93 -31.35
C HIS A 432 8.71 11.15 -32.72
N PHE A 433 9.98 11.58 -32.72
CA PHE A 433 10.77 11.78 -33.93
C PHE A 433 11.01 10.46 -34.69
N ALA A 434 11.37 9.37 -33.99
CA ALA A 434 11.56 8.06 -34.61
C ALA A 434 10.26 7.50 -35.20
N ARG A 435 9.13 7.70 -34.52
CA ARG A 435 7.81 7.24 -34.99
C ARG A 435 7.36 8.01 -36.23
N ASN A 436 7.60 9.32 -36.29
CA ASN A 436 7.34 10.14 -37.49
C ASN A 436 8.27 9.75 -38.64
N LYS A 437 9.56 9.49 -38.37
CA LYS A 437 10.51 9.04 -39.39
C LYS A 437 10.15 7.67 -39.98
N THR A 438 9.56 6.78 -39.17
CA THR A 438 9.08 5.46 -39.62
C THR A 438 7.78 5.57 -40.43
N SER A 439 6.89 6.51 -40.10
CA SER A 439 5.73 6.80 -40.95
C SER A 439 6.13 7.44 -42.28
N ASP A 440 7.11 8.35 -42.28
CA ASP A 440 7.59 9.01 -43.51
C ASP A 440 8.28 8.00 -44.44
N LEU A 441 9.10 7.08 -43.90
CA LEU A 441 9.71 5.99 -44.67
C LEU A 441 8.67 5.01 -45.26
N ASN A 442 7.58 4.73 -44.53
CA ASN A 442 6.50 3.88 -45.03
C ASN A 442 5.67 4.59 -46.11
N ILE A 443 5.49 5.92 -45.99
CA ILE A 443 4.83 6.75 -47.01
C ILE A 443 5.69 6.80 -48.27
N ASP A 444 7.00 7.07 -48.16
CA ASP A 444 7.92 7.05 -49.31
C ASP A 444 7.96 5.68 -49.99
N GLN A 445 8.03 4.57 -49.24
CA GLN A 445 7.97 3.22 -49.82
C GLN A 445 6.62 2.87 -50.47
N SER A 446 5.52 3.54 -50.08
CA SER A 446 4.23 3.39 -50.74
C SER A 446 4.10 4.26 -52.00
N LEU A 447 4.71 5.46 -51.99
CA LEU A 447 4.80 6.33 -53.16
C LEU A 447 5.73 5.73 -54.23
N GLN A 448 6.84 5.12 -53.82
CA GLN A 448 7.76 4.40 -54.72
C GLN A 448 7.16 3.10 -55.28
N ARG A 449 6.26 2.44 -54.54
CA ARG A 449 5.49 1.30 -55.08
C ARG A 449 4.40 1.70 -56.07
N ASN A 450 3.93 2.94 -56.01
CA ASN A 450 2.94 3.49 -56.95
C ASN A 450 3.58 4.22 -58.15
N TYR A 451 4.91 4.29 -58.22
CA TYR A 451 5.63 4.87 -59.35
C TYR A 451 6.23 3.75 -60.20
N ASP A 452 5.44 3.21 -61.12
CA ASP A 452 5.90 2.31 -62.18
C ASP A 452 6.36 3.16 -63.39
N PRO A 453 7.65 3.19 -63.76
CA PRO A 453 8.14 4.00 -64.88
C PRO A 453 7.69 3.51 -66.26
N ASN A 454 6.95 2.40 -66.36
CA ASN A 454 6.58 1.77 -67.63
C ASN A 454 5.17 2.09 -68.14
N ILE A 455 4.47 3.07 -67.57
CA ILE A 455 3.19 3.56 -68.13
C ILE A 455 3.44 4.81 -68.96
N ASN A 456 4.12 4.64 -70.09
CA ASN A 456 4.06 5.52 -71.26
C ASN A 456 4.71 4.79 -72.44
N ASN A 457 4.01 3.78 -72.96
CA ASN A 457 4.16 3.29 -74.34
C ASN A 457 3.09 2.22 -74.63
N SER A 458 1.82 2.63 -74.71
CA SER A 458 0.83 2.07 -75.66
C SER A 458 -0.53 2.81 -75.55
N CYS A 459 -0.96 3.33 -76.71
CA CYS A 459 -2.20 4.04 -77.05
C CYS A 459 -2.37 5.47 -76.54
#